data_AF-A0A1H8GXK0-F1
#
_entry.id   AF-A0A1H8GXK0-F1
#
_cell.length_a   1.000
_cell.length_b   1.000
_cell.length_c   1.000
_cell.angle_alpha   90.00
_cell.angle_beta   90.00
_cell.angle_gamma   90.00
#
_symmetry.space_group_name_H-M   'P 1'
#
loop_
_entity.id
_entity.type
_entity.pdbx_description
1 polymer ?
#
loop_
_entity_poly.entity_id
_entity_poly.type
_entity_poly.pdbx_seq_one_letter_code
_entity_poly.pdbx_strand_id
1 'polypeptide(L)'
;MAEVQSSGTHEVRFRDAQGKDHCAVLSVRHATMTVRPPIGKQRKYRHQNLQIIHAEELDPPEGRVPVFWKLITNLPVATHADAIHKLQWYALRWKIETFFRTLKTGCRI
;
A
#
# COMPACT_ATOMS: atom_id res chain seq x y z
N MET A 1 10.45 5.24 -9.73
CA MET A 1 10.01 5.83 -8.44
C MET A 1 11.09 6.68 -7.80
N ALA A 2 12.37 6.30 -7.84
CA ALA A 2 13.47 7.10 -7.27
C ALA A 2 13.52 8.55 -7.80
N GLU A 3 13.21 8.75 -9.09
CA GLU A 3 13.22 10.07 -9.73
C GLU A 3 11.89 10.83 -9.62
N VAL A 4 10.84 10.24 -9.01
CA VAL A 4 9.53 10.88 -8.88
C VAL A 4 9.49 11.66 -7.57
N GLN A 5 9.19 12.95 -7.65
CA GLN A 5 9.04 13.81 -6.48
C GLN A 5 7.87 13.35 -5.60
N SER A 6 8.00 13.55 -4.29
CA SER A 6 6.90 13.27 -3.36
C SER A 6 5.76 14.24 -3.63
N SER A 7 4.52 13.71 -3.63
CA SER A 7 3.32 14.52 -3.77
C SER A 7 2.77 15.03 -2.44
N GLY A 8 3.35 14.61 -1.32
CA GLY A 8 2.94 15.00 0.03
C GLY A 8 3.15 13.88 1.05
N THR A 9 2.63 14.08 2.26
CA THR A 9 2.71 13.13 3.36
C THR A 9 1.34 12.63 3.81
N HIS A 10 1.29 11.46 4.44
CA HIS A 10 0.08 10.87 4.99
C HIS A 10 0.34 10.16 6.31
N GLU A 11 -0.42 10.49 7.35
CA GLU A 11 -0.36 9.80 8.64
C GLU A 11 -1.18 8.50 8.61
N VAL A 12 -0.59 7.41 9.10
CA VAL A 12 -1.28 6.15 9.36
C VAL A 12 -1.13 5.74 10.82
N ARG A 13 -2.23 5.24 11.41
CA ARG A 13 -2.27 4.71 12.78
C ARG A 13 -2.59 3.22 12.75
N PHE A 14 -1.86 2.44 13.52
CA PHE A 14 -2.02 0.98 13.56
C PHE A 14 -1.60 0.42 14.91
N ARG A 15 -2.00 -0.83 15.19
CA ARG A 15 -1.58 -1.59 16.37
C ARG A 15 -0.63 -2.71 15.96
N ASP A 16 0.42 -2.92 16.75
CA ASP A 16 1.29 -4.09 16.58
C ASP A 16 0.66 -5.37 17.16
N ALA A 17 1.39 -6.48 17.07
CA ALA A 17 0.92 -7.78 17.56
C ALA A 17 0.73 -7.82 19.10
N GLN A 18 1.40 -6.94 19.83
CA GLN A 18 1.29 -6.76 21.27
C GLN A 18 0.15 -5.80 21.65
N GLY A 19 -0.50 -5.19 20.66
CA GLY A 19 -1.60 -4.26 20.85
C GLY A 19 -1.17 -2.84 21.15
N LYS A 20 0.13 -2.51 21.05
CA LYS A 20 0.62 -1.14 21.22
C LYS A 20 0.27 -0.30 20.00
N ASP A 21 -0.21 0.92 20.26
CA ASP A 21 -0.52 1.88 19.21
C ASP A 21 0.75 2.49 18.62
N HIS A 22 0.77 2.62 17.31
CA HIS A 22 1.83 3.26 16.53
C HIS A 22 1.23 4.30 15.59
N CYS A 23 1.99 5.37 15.37
CA CYS A 23 1.74 6.37 14.36
C CYS A 23 2.95 6.43 13.42
N ALA A 24 2.70 6.51 12.11
CA ALA A 24 3.74 6.64 11.09
C ALA A 24 3.33 7.72 10.09
N VAL A 25 4.26 8.63 9.76
CA VAL A 25 4.07 9.62 8.70
C VAL A 25 4.74 9.09 7.44
N LEU A 26 3.98 8.91 6.36
CA LEU A 26 4.48 8.34 5.12
C LEU A 26 4.71 9.45 4.09
N SER A 27 5.89 9.49 3.47
CA SER A 27 6.10 10.22 2.21
C SER A 27 5.48 9.45 1.07
N VAL A 28 4.61 10.10 0.31
CA VAL A 28 3.86 9.46 -0.78
C VAL A 28 4.38 9.93 -2.13
N ARG A 29 4.56 8.98 -3.05
CA ARG A 29 4.85 9.19 -4.47
C ARG A 29 3.88 8.35 -5.28
N HIS A 30 3.41 8.87 -6.42
CA HIS A 30 2.62 8.09 -7.36
C HIS A 30 3.02 8.37 -8.80
N ALA A 31 2.87 7.36 -9.66
CA ALA A 31 3.11 7.49 -11.10
C ALA A 31 2.28 6.46 -11.87
N THR A 32 2.01 6.76 -13.14
CA THR A 32 1.51 5.77 -14.08
C THR A 32 2.70 5.01 -14.69
N MET A 33 2.58 3.69 -14.78
CA MET A 33 3.58 2.82 -15.39
C MET A 33 2.92 1.86 -16.38
N THR A 34 3.57 1.64 -17.53
CA THR A 34 3.17 0.61 -18.48
C THR A 34 3.77 -0.73 -18.07
N VAL A 35 2.93 -1.63 -17.57
CA VAL A 35 3.29 -3.01 -17.25
C VAL A 35 3.13 -3.88 -18.49
N ARG A 36 4.23 -4.51 -18.90
CA ARG A 36 4.28 -5.39 -20.06
C ARG A 36 4.05 -6.84 -19.63
N PRO A 37 3.28 -7.64 -20.39
CA PRO A 37 3.24 -9.08 -20.21
C PRO A 37 4.64 -9.69 -20.40
N PRO A 38 4.88 -10.91 -19.87
CA PRO A 38 6.09 -11.67 -20.16
C PRO A 38 6.33 -11.77 -21.67
N ILE A 39 7.59 -11.75 -22.12
CA ILE A 39 7.98 -11.61 -23.53
C ILE A 39 7.20 -12.56 -24.46
N GLY A 40 7.12 -13.85 -24.12
CA GLY A 40 6.39 -14.85 -24.92
C GLY A 40 4.87 -14.66 -24.99
N LYS A 41 4.30 -13.78 -24.18
CA LYS A 41 2.86 -13.50 -24.09
C LYS A 41 2.47 -12.14 -24.71
N GLN A 42 3.43 -11.33 -25.15
CA GLN A 42 3.16 -9.97 -25.65
C GLN A 42 2.36 -9.93 -26.96
N ARG A 43 2.38 -11.01 -27.77
CA ARG A 43 1.51 -11.12 -28.95
C ARG A 43 0.03 -11.32 -28.61
N LYS A 44 -0.26 -11.90 -27.44
CA LYS A 44 -1.62 -12.30 -27.02
C LYS A 44 -2.26 -11.31 -26.07
N TYR A 45 -1.47 -10.65 -25.23
CA TYR A 45 -1.96 -9.74 -24.20
C TYR A 45 -1.40 -8.34 -24.40
N ARG A 46 -2.26 -7.34 -24.20
CA ARG A 46 -1.88 -5.93 -24.30
C ARG A 46 -1.06 -5.47 -23.10
N HIS A 47 -0.27 -4.42 -23.32
CA HIS A 47 0.34 -3.67 -22.24
C HIS A 47 -0.72 -2.98 -21.39
N GLN A 48 -0.49 -2.88 -20.08
CA GLN A 48 -1.44 -2.29 -19.14
C GLN A 48 -0.84 -1.05 -18.51
N ASN A 49 -1.55 0.08 -18.60
CA ASN A 49 -1.20 1.28 -17.85
C ASN A 49 -1.79 1.16 -16.45
N LEU A 50 -0.93 1.03 -15.46
CA LEU A 50 -1.30 0.87 -14.05
C LEU A 50 -0.73 2.02 -13.23
N GLN A 51 -1.41 2.33 -12.13
CA GLN A 51 -0.95 3.31 -11.16
C GLN A 51 -0.10 2.63 -10.09
N ILE A 52 1.04 3.23 -9.80
CA ILE A 52 1.96 2.80 -8.76
C ILE A 52 1.92 3.84 -7.65
N ILE A 53 1.70 3.40 -6.42
CA ILE A 53 1.80 4.24 -5.23
C ILE A 53 2.94 3.70 -4.37
N HIS A 54 3.88 4.56 -4.02
CA HIS A 54 4.98 4.27 -3.13
C HIS A 54 4.82 5.14 -1.88
N ALA A 55 4.64 4.51 -0.73
CA ALA A 55 4.51 5.17 0.56
C ALA A 55 5.58 4.62 1.51
N GLU A 56 6.45 5.51 1.98
CA GLU A 56 7.62 5.17 2.79
C GLU A 56 7.61 6.02 4.06
N GLU A 57 7.77 5.38 5.20
CA GLU A 57 7.80 6.04 6.49
C GLU A 57 8.97 7.01 6.65
N LEU A 58 8.65 8.23 7.06
CA LEU A 58 9.61 9.24 7.47
C LEU A 58 10.02 9.00 8.92
N ASP A 59 11.32 9.11 9.19
CA ASP A 59 11.91 9.02 10.53
C ASP A 59 11.40 7.80 11.34
N PRO A 60 11.57 6.57 10.81
CA PRO A 60 11.02 5.38 11.45
C PRO A 60 11.64 5.16 12.83
N PRO A 61 10.83 4.76 13.84
CA PRO A 61 11.31 4.57 15.19
C PRO A 61 12.25 3.37 15.31
N GLU A 62 13.22 3.46 16.21
CA GLU A 62 14.10 2.34 16.55
C GLU A 62 13.28 1.16 17.11
N GLY A 63 13.68 -0.07 16.74
CA GLY A 63 13.07 -1.29 17.27
C GLY A 63 11.85 -1.82 16.53
N ARG A 64 11.42 -1.19 15.42
CA ARG A 64 10.49 -1.82 14.47
C ARG A 64 10.86 -1.56 13.01
N VAL A 65 10.39 -2.43 12.14
CA VAL A 65 10.55 -2.25 10.69
C VAL A 65 9.70 -1.04 10.23
N PRO A 66 10.24 -0.18 9.34
CA PRO A 66 9.49 0.95 8.79
C PRO A 66 8.28 0.48 7.97
N VAL A 67 7.24 1.31 7.94
CA VAL A 67 6.13 1.13 7.02
C VAL A 67 6.60 1.47 5.61
N PHE A 68 6.62 0.46 4.74
CA PHE A 68 7.06 0.59 3.36
C PHE A 68 6.10 -0.13 2.42
N TRP A 69 5.28 0.63 1.70
CA TRP A 69 4.25 0.10 0.81
C TRP A 69 4.51 0.48 -0.65
N LYS A 70 4.49 -0.54 -1.51
CA LYS A 70 4.46 -0.41 -2.97
C LYS A 70 3.16 -1.02 -3.48
N LEU A 71 2.19 -0.18 -3.79
CA LEU A 71 0.88 -0.61 -4.28
C LEU A 71 0.80 -0.44 -5.78
N ILE A 72 0.14 -1.39 -6.43
CA ILE A 72 -0.19 -1.34 -7.86
C ILE A 72 -1.70 -1.41 -7.98
N THR A 73 -2.29 -0.51 -8.74
CA THR A 73 -3.74 -0.49 -8.96
C THR A 73 -4.09 -0.11 -10.39
N ASN A 74 -5.21 -0.64 -10.90
CA ASN A 74 -5.82 -0.20 -12.15
C ASN A 74 -6.79 0.99 -11.95
N LEU A 75 -6.99 1.43 -10.71
CA LEU A 75 -7.84 2.57 -10.39
C LEU A 75 -7.09 3.89 -10.65
N PRO A 76 -7.78 4.98 -11.03
CA PRO A 76 -7.14 6.27 -11.27
C PRO A 76 -6.44 6.85 -10.03
N VAL A 77 -5.26 7.43 -10.26
CA VAL A 77 -4.46 8.16 -9.26
C VAL A 77 -3.85 9.38 -9.94
N ALA A 78 -4.60 10.47 -10.02
CA ALA A 78 -4.14 11.71 -10.64
C ALA A 78 -3.55 12.68 -9.61
N THR A 79 -4.02 12.62 -8.37
CA THR A 79 -3.67 13.55 -7.30
C THR A 79 -3.11 12.86 -6.07
N HIS A 80 -2.50 13.64 -5.19
CA HIS A 80 -2.09 13.17 -3.87
C HIS A 80 -3.28 12.62 -3.06
N ALA A 81 -4.43 13.31 -3.09
CA ALA A 81 -5.65 12.86 -2.43
C ALA A 81 -6.14 11.51 -2.97
N ASP A 82 -6.03 11.29 -4.29
CA ASP A 82 -6.33 9.98 -4.87
C ASP A 82 -5.43 8.91 -4.30
N ALA A 83 -4.12 9.17 -4.18
CA ALA A 83 -3.16 8.21 -3.66
C ALA A 83 -3.47 7.88 -2.18
N ILE A 84 -3.75 8.89 -1.36
CA ILE A 84 -4.18 8.72 0.05
C ILE A 84 -5.40 7.82 0.13
N HIS A 85 -6.41 8.05 -0.70
CA HIS A 85 -7.63 7.25 -0.65
C HIS A 85 -7.35 5.74 -0.84
N LYS A 86 -6.42 5.38 -1.73
CA LYS A 86 -6.04 3.97 -1.95
C LYS A 86 -5.17 3.44 -0.80
N LEU A 87 -4.32 4.26 -0.20
CA LEU A 87 -3.58 3.90 1.01
C LEU A 87 -4.52 3.63 2.19
N GLN A 88 -5.56 4.45 2.37
CA GLN A 88 -6.58 4.25 3.39
C GLN A 88 -7.32 2.92 3.19
N TRP A 89 -7.69 2.58 1.95
CA TRP A 89 -8.27 1.26 1.66
C TRP A 89 -7.29 0.13 1.96
N TYR A 90 -6.02 0.28 1.57
CA TYR A 90 -5.00 -0.74 1.83
C TYR A 90 -4.72 -0.93 3.32
N ALA A 91 -4.78 0.13 4.13
CA ALA A 91 -4.63 0.05 5.58
C ALA A 91 -5.69 -0.87 6.22
N LEU A 92 -6.86 -1.04 5.58
CA LEU A 92 -7.91 -1.95 6.03
C LEU A 92 -7.65 -3.42 5.69
N ARG A 93 -6.57 -3.76 4.95
CA ARG A 93 -6.28 -5.14 4.50
C ARG A 93 -6.29 -6.14 5.66
N TRP A 94 -5.83 -5.75 6.85
CA TRP A 94 -5.77 -6.59 8.05
C TRP A 94 -7.14 -7.01 8.61
N LYS A 95 -8.24 -6.35 8.21
CA LYS A 95 -9.59 -6.73 8.65
C LYS A 95 -9.93 -8.18 8.29
N ILE A 96 -9.45 -8.68 7.16
CA ILE A 96 -9.69 -10.08 6.75
C ILE A 96 -9.00 -11.08 7.68
N GLU A 97 -7.81 -10.74 8.18
CA GLU A 97 -7.07 -11.58 9.12
C GLU A 97 -7.76 -11.61 10.48
N THR A 98 -8.29 -10.47 10.92
CA THR A 98 -9.13 -10.41 12.14
C THR A 98 -10.39 -11.25 11.98
N PHE A 99 -11.06 -11.17 10.83
CA PHE A 99 -12.21 -12.02 10.52
C PHE A 99 -11.86 -13.51 10.63
N PHE A 100 -10.77 -13.96 9.98
CA PHE A 100 -10.34 -15.36 10.07
C PHE A 100 -9.88 -15.78 11.47
N ARG A 101 -9.26 -14.89 12.25
CA ARG A 101 -8.93 -15.16 13.66
C ARG A 101 -10.19 -15.36 14.49
N THR A 102 -11.22 -14.54 14.28
CA THR A 102 -12.51 -14.69 14.95
C THR A 102 -13.15 -16.03 14.61
N LEU A 103 -13.17 -16.43 13.34
CA LEU A 103 -13.71 -17.73 12.94
C LEU A 103 -12.94 -18.90 13.59
N LYS A 104 -11.62 -18.90 13.48
CA LYS A 104 -10.78 -20.02 13.94
C LYS A 104 -10.67 -20.13 15.46
N THR A 105 -10.47 -19.00 16.15
CA THR A 105 -10.22 -18.99 17.60
C THR A 105 -11.48 -18.72 18.41
N GLY A 106 -12.33 -17.81 17.94
CA GLY A 106 -13.58 -17.45 18.59
C GLY A 106 -14.69 -18.46 18.31
N CYS A 107 -15.03 -18.66 17.04
CA CYS A 107 -16.09 -19.58 16.63
C CYS A 107 -15.65 -21.05 16.56
N ARG A 108 -14.33 -21.31 16.53
CA ARG A 108 -13.72 -22.65 16.43
C ARG A 108 -14.12 -23.42 15.16
N ILE A 109 -14.18 -22.69 14.03
CA ILE A 109 -14.44 -23.22 12.68
C ILE A 109 -13.20 -23.04 11.80
#